data_AF-A0A328VH99-F1
#
_entry.id   AF-A0A328VH99-F1
#
_cell.length_a   1.000
_cell.length_b   1.000
_cell.length_c   1.000
_cell.angle_alpha   90.00
_cell.angle_beta   90.00
_cell.angle_gamma   90.00
#
_symmetry.space_group_name_H-M   'P 1'
#
loop_
_entity.id
_entity.type
_entity.pdbx_description
1 polymer ?
#
loop_
_entity_poly.entity_id
_entity_poly.type
_entity_poly.pdbx_seq_one_letter_code
_entity_poly.pdbx_strand_id
1 'polypeptide(L)'
;MIPATFVKLEQMPTNEHGKIDRARLPKPEETYILREDAHIEREARTPVEARVAELVASLLKREHVDFDENFFRLGGNSLLGAQLMLRISEAFGVDLPLQVLFRSGSLRALAAEVDRLLLEKIESMSDEEAEEWLSRLGLS
;
A
#
# COMPACT_ATOMS: atom_id res chain seq x y z
N MET A 1 -18.83 4.19 -4.49
CA MET A 1 -18.62 4.24 -5.96
C MET A 1 -17.72 5.43 -6.24
N ILE A 2 -16.53 5.22 -6.81
CA ILE A 2 -15.53 6.27 -7.09
C ILE A 2 -15.30 6.34 -8.61
N PRO A 3 -15.30 7.54 -9.25
CA PRO A 3 -15.07 7.68 -10.68
C PRO A 3 -13.65 7.26 -11.11
N ALA A 4 -13.52 6.61 -12.26
CA ALA A 4 -12.24 6.16 -12.80
C ALA A 4 -11.42 7.27 -13.51
N THR A 5 -12.00 8.44 -13.75
CA THR A 5 -11.38 9.53 -14.53
C THR A 5 -11.97 10.88 -14.13
N PHE A 6 -11.13 11.91 -14.06
CA PHE A 6 -11.55 13.30 -13.90
C PHE A 6 -11.03 14.13 -15.06
N VAL A 7 -11.92 14.81 -15.78
CA VAL A 7 -11.57 15.72 -16.86
C VAL A 7 -11.81 17.14 -16.38
N LYS A 8 -10.74 17.95 -16.32
CA LYS A 8 -10.86 19.37 -15.94
C LYS A 8 -11.42 20.16 -17.13
N LEU A 9 -12.52 20.85 -16.92
CA LEU A 9 -13.13 21.77 -17.89
C LEU A 9 -13.01 23.19 -17.33
N GLU A 10 -12.64 24.15 -18.18
CA GLU A 10 -12.71 25.57 -17.81
C GLU A 10 -14.15 26.04 -17.65
N GLN A 11 -15.06 25.48 -18.46
CA GLN A 11 -16.49 25.75 -18.39
C GLN A 11 -17.30 24.49 -18.76
N MET A 12 -18.42 24.29 -18.08
CA MET A 12 -19.35 23.19 -18.42
C MET A 12 -20.04 23.47 -19.77
N PRO A 13 -19.98 22.54 -20.74
CA PRO A 13 -20.71 22.70 -21.99
C PRO A 13 -22.21 22.57 -21.73
N THR A 14 -22.94 23.63 -22.03
CA THR A 14 -24.40 23.66 -21.95
C THR A 14 -25.02 23.84 -23.34
N ASN A 15 -26.25 23.38 -23.48
CA ASN A 15 -27.08 23.66 -24.65
C ASN A 15 -27.73 25.05 -24.54
N GLU A 16 -28.46 25.47 -25.58
CA GLU A 16 -29.14 26.78 -25.65
C GLU A 16 -30.14 27.02 -24.51
N HIS A 17 -30.56 25.95 -23.82
CA HIS A 17 -31.46 26.01 -22.66
C HIS A 17 -30.72 25.93 -21.31
N GLY A 18 -29.39 26.05 -21.31
CA GLY A 18 -28.57 26.03 -20.10
C GLY A 18 -28.40 24.65 -19.44
N LYS A 19 -28.86 23.57 -20.07
CA LYS A 19 -28.66 22.20 -19.57
C LYS A 19 -27.33 21.66 -20.05
N ILE A 20 -26.69 20.79 -19.26
CA ILE A 20 -25.43 20.13 -19.63
C ILE A 20 -25.63 19.35 -20.93
N ASP A 21 -24.83 19.68 -21.95
CA ASP A 21 -24.80 18.96 -23.21
C ASP A 21 -23.78 17.83 -23.12
N ARG A 22 -24.26 16.63 -22.80
CA ARG A 22 -23.43 15.45 -22.58
C ARG A 22 -22.72 14.98 -23.84
N ALA A 23 -23.25 15.29 -25.03
CA ALA A 23 -22.62 14.92 -26.29
C ALA A 23 -21.39 15.78 -26.59
N ARG A 24 -21.33 16.99 -26.01
CA ARG A 24 -20.21 17.93 -26.12
C ARG A 24 -19.18 17.79 -25.00
N LEU A 25 -19.38 16.86 -24.06
CA LEU A 25 -18.34 16.55 -23.10
C LEU A 25 -17.15 15.92 -23.83
N PRO A 26 -15.93 16.42 -23.62
CA PRO A 26 -14.75 15.82 -24.23
C PRO A 26 -14.60 14.38 -23.76
N LYS A 27 -14.14 13.51 -24.66
CA LYS A 27 -13.80 12.14 -24.30
C LYS A 27 -12.59 12.15 -23.37
N PRO A 28 -12.55 11.31 -22.33
CA PRO A 28 -11.33 11.11 -21.55
C PRO A 28 -10.18 10.64 -22.46
N GLU A 29 -9.16 11.48 -22.62
CA GLU A 29 -7.86 11.10 -23.16
C GLU A 29 -7.05 10.30 -22.11
N GLU A 30 -6.04 9.55 -22.55
CA GLU A 30 -5.19 8.73 -21.66
C GLU A 30 -4.50 9.55 -20.56
N THR A 31 -4.24 10.82 -20.82
CA THR A 31 -3.69 11.82 -19.88
C THR A 31 -4.63 12.20 -18.75
N TYR A 32 -5.94 11.95 -18.88
CA TYR A 32 -6.94 12.19 -17.84
C TYR A 32 -7.28 10.92 -17.05
N ILE A 33 -6.76 9.77 -17.47
CA ILE A 33 -6.71 8.59 -16.61
C ILE A 33 -5.85 9.00 -15.42
N LEU A 34 -6.32 8.70 -14.21
CA LEU A 34 -5.46 8.72 -13.03
C LEU A 34 -4.38 7.64 -13.24
N ARG A 35 -3.34 7.95 -14.01
CA ARG A 35 -2.06 7.29 -13.85
C ARG A 35 -1.45 7.98 -12.63
N GLU A 36 -1.30 7.23 -11.56
CA GLU A 36 -0.45 7.58 -10.42
C GLU A 36 1.02 7.65 -10.90
N ASP A 37 1.30 8.54 -11.85
CA ASP A 37 2.63 8.97 -12.28
C ASP A 37 2.99 10.28 -11.55
N ALA A 38 2.46 10.45 -10.32
CA ALA A 38 3.16 11.27 -9.35
C ALA A 38 4.43 10.49 -8.99
N HIS A 39 5.59 11.15 -9.06
CA HIS A 39 6.85 10.70 -8.49
C HIS A 39 6.72 10.53 -6.96
N ILE A 40 5.91 9.58 -6.52
CA ILE A 40 5.94 9.01 -5.19
C ILE A 40 7.16 8.09 -5.22
N GLU A 41 8.07 8.26 -4.27
CA GLU A 41 9.28 7.45 -4.14
C GLU A 41 8.92 5.95 -4.21
N ARG A 42 9.12 5.35 -5.40
CA ARG A 42 8.81 3.94 -5.69
C ARG A 42 9.85 2.98 -5.10
N GLU A 43 10.77 3.50 -4.31
CA GLU A 43 11.84 2.75 -3.69
C GLU A 43 11.54 2.56 -2.21
N ALA A 44 11.91 1.39 -1.70
CA ALA A 44 11.84 1.12 -0.28
C ALA A 44 12.82 2.03 0.46
N ARG A 45 12.35 2.69 1.52
CA ARG A 45 13.18 3.52 2.39
C ARG A 45 13.89 2.69 3.46
N THR A 46 13.32 1.54 3.81
CA THR A 46 13.85 0.62 4.82
C THR A 46 13.87 -0.81 4.31
N PRO A 47 14.73 -1.69 4.86
CA PRO A 47 14.69 -3.12 4.56
C PRO A 47 13.33 -3.77 4.89
N VAL A 48 12.66 -3.28 5.93
CA VAL A 48 11.33 -3.75 6.32
C VAL A 48 10.28 -3.38 5.28
N GLU A 49 10.30 -2.15 4.76
CA GLU A 49 9.45 -1.75 3.64
C GLU A 49 9.66 -2.66 2.42
N ALA A 50 10.92 -2.88 2.02
CA ALA A 50 11.24 -3.74 0.87
C ALA A 50 10.67 -5.15 1.05
N ARG A 51 10.89 -5.73 2.23
CA ARG A 51 10.44 -7.09 2.53
C ARG A 51 8.91 -7.20 2.62
N VAL A 52 8.23 -6.22 3.22
CA VAL A 52 6.76 -6.17 3.23
C VAL A 52 6.22 -6.06 1.80
N ALA A 53 6.84 -5.23 0.95
CA ALA A 53 6.45 -5.11 -0.45
C ALA A 53 6.61 -6.43 -1.22
N GLU A 54 7.69 -7.18 -1.02
CA GLU A 54 7.87 -8.52 -1.60
C GLU A 54 6.77 -9.50 -1.17
N LEU A 55 6.42 -9.51 0.13
CA LEU A 55 5.35 -10.36 0.65
C LEU A 55 4.00 -10.02 0.03
N VAL A 56 3.69 -8.73 -0.12
CA VAL A 56 2.44 -8.28 -0.75
C VAL A 56 2.45 -8.58 -2.26
N ALA A 57 3.53 -8.27 -2.97
CA ALA A 57 3.67 -8.52 -4.41
C ALA A 57 3.51 -10.01 -4.73
N SER A 58 4.18 -10.89 -3.98
CA SER A 58 4.05 -12.35 -4.14
C SER A 58 2.64 -12.86 -3.83
N LEU A 59 1.98 -12.31 -2.81
CA LEU A 59 0.62 -12.70 -2.42
C LEU A 59 -0.42 -12.25 -3.44
N LEU A 60 -0.29 -11.03 -3.96
CA LEU A 60 -1.19 -10.45 -4.96
C LEU A 60 -0.82 -10.82 -6.40
N LYS A 61 0.27 -11.59 -6.59
CA LYS A 61 0.81 -11.98 -7.90
C LYS A 61 1.09 -10.77 -8.81
N ARG A 62 1.75 -9.75 -8.26
CA ARG A 62 2.17 -8.54 -8.99
C ARG A 62 3.69 -8.49 -9.08
N GLU A 63 4.19 -7.91 -10.16
CA GLU A 63 5.63 -7.67 -10.35
C GLU A 63 6.11 -6.52 -9.45
N HIS A 64 5.31 -5.46 -9.35
CA HIS A 64 5.58 -4.31 -8.49
C HIS A 64 4.32 -3.88 -7.73
N VAL A 65 4.53 -3.33 -6.55
CA VAL A 65 3.50 -2.73 -5.68
C VAL A 65 3.96 -1.34 -5.26
N ASP A 66 3.04 -0.40 -5.20
CA ASP A 66 3.33 0.94 -4.72
C ASP A 66 3.26 0.96 -3.18
N PHE A 67 4.25 1.59 -2.55
CA PHE A 67 4.38 1.65 -1.10
C PHE A 67 3.27 2.45 -0.44
N ASP A 68 2.76 3.48 -1.11
CA ASP A 68 1.74 4.38 -0.58
C ASP A 68 0.32 3.99 -1.02
N GLU A 69 0.20 3.02 -1.94
CA GLU A 69 -1.08 2.46 -2.37
C GLU A 69 -1.66 1.50 -1.34
N ASN A 70 -2.98 1.56 -1.20
CA ASN A 70 -3.72 0.75 -0.25
C ASN A 70 -3.79 -0.72 -0.71
N PHE A 71 -3.51 -1.66 0.20
CA PHE A 71 -3.58 -3.11 -0.01
C PHE A 71 -4.89 -3.57 -0.66
N PHE A 72 -6.03 -3.02 -0.25
CA PHE A 72 -7.33 -3.36 -0.84
C PHE A 72 -7.50 -2.78 -2.25
N ARG A 73 -6.89 -1.63 -2.55
CA ARG A 73 -6.83 -1.07 -3.92
C ARG A 73 -5.94 -1.90 -4.85
N LEU A 74 -4.90 -2.55 -4.31
CA LEU A 74 -4.07 -3.50 -5.04
C LEU A 74 -4.76 -4.84 -5.34
N GLY A 75 -6.01 -5.04 -4.90
CA GLY A 75 -6.76 -6.29 -5.07
C GLY A 75 -6.77 -7.19 -3.83
N GLY A 76 -6.25 -6.70 -2.70
CA GLY A 76 -6.34 -7.37 -1.41
C GLY A 76 -7.77 -7.51 -0.91
N ASN A 77 -7.99 -8.50 -0.04
CA ASN A 77 -9.26 -8.75 0.65
C ASN A 77 -8.96 -9.35 2.03
N SER A 78 -9.99 -9.61 2.86
CA SER A 78 -9.79 -10.10 4.22
C SER A 78 -9.05 -11.44 4.32
N LEU A 79 -9.28 -12.36 3.38
CA LEU A 79 -8.59 -13.66 3.37
C LEU A 79 -7.12 -13.49 3.04
N LEU A 80 -6.81 -12.69 2.01
CA LEU A 80 -5.42 -12.35 1.68
C LEU A 80 -4.78 -11.52 2.80
N GLY A 81 -5.52 -10.63 3.45
CA GLY A 81 -5.04 -9.87 4.60
C GLY A 81 -4.65 -10.77 5.75
N ALA A 82 -5.48 -11.76 6.09
CA ALA A 82 -5.14 -12.75 7.12
C ALA A 82 -3.88 -13.57 6.74
N GLN A 83 -3.76 -13.99 5.48
CA GLN A 83 -2.55 -14.66 4.98
C GLN A 83 -1.31 -13.75 5.04
N LEU A 84 -1.47 -12.47 4.74
CA LEU A 84 -0.39 -11.49 4.85
C LEU A 84 0.08 -11.35 6.29
N MET A 85 -0.82 -11.27 7.27
CA MET A 85 -0.45 -11.18 8.69
C MET A 85 0.37 -12.41 9.12
N LEU A 86 -0.03 -13.62 8.69
CA LEU A 86 0.71 -14.85 8.96
C LEU A 86 2.12 -14.81 8.35
N ARG A 87 2.25 -14.38 7.09
CA ARG A 87 3.56 -14.26 6.42
C ARG A 87 4.46 -13.20 7.07
N ILE A 88 3.88 -12.10 7.55
CA ILE A 88 4.62 -11.07 8.30
C ILE A 88 5.13 -11.66 9.62
N SER A 89 4.28 -12.40 10.35
CA SER A 89 4.70 -13.08 11.58
C SER A 89 5.82 -14.09 11.34
N GLU A 90 5.74 -14.89 10.27
CA GLU A 90 6.81 -15.82 9.87
C GLU A 90 8.10 -15.10 9.46
N ALA A 91 8.00 -13.97 8.76
CA ALA A 91 9.16 -13.24 8.22
C ALA A 91 9.89 -12.38 9.26
N PHE A 92 9.16 -11.81 10.22
CA PHE A 92 9.68 -10.83 11.17
C PHE A 92 9.57 -11.28 12.63
N GLY A 93 8.92 -12.42 12.90
CA GLY A 93 8.71 -12.90 14.26
C GLY A 93 7.80 -12.01 15.12
N VAL A 94 6.97 -11.16 14.51
CA VAL A 94 6.04 -10.25 15.21
C VAL A 94 4.62 -10.39 14.67
N ASP A 95 3.64 -10.38 15.57
CA ASP A 95 2.24 -10.56 15.20
C ASP A 95 1.57 -9.22 14.92
N LEU A 96 1.26 -8.98 13.64
CA LEU A 96 0.57 -7.78 13.20
C LEU A 96 -0.96 -7.98 13.28
N PRO A 97 -1.71 -7.14 14.04
CA PRO A 97 -3.16 -7.27 14.09
C PRO A 97 -3.81 -6.94 12.74
N LEU A 98 -4.77 -7.77 12.30
CA LEU A 98 -5.49 -7.56 11.03
C LEU A 98 -6.17 -6.18 10.95
N GLN A 99 -6.55 -5.60 12.09
CA GLN A 99 -7.14 -4.26 12.16
C GLN A 99 -6.24 -3.18 11.55
N VAL A 100 -4.91 -3.35 11.57
CA VAL A 100 -3.96 -2.39 11.02
C VAL A 100 -4.21 -2.18 9.52
N LEU A 101 -4.49 -3.25 8.77
CA LEU A 101 -4.82 -3.16 7.34
C LEU A 101 -6.02 -2.24 7.07
N PHE A 102 -7.00 -2.22 7.97
CA PHE A 102 -8.21 -1.41 7.80
C PHE A 102 -8.03 0.06 8.22
N ARG A 103 -7.07 0.34 9.12
CA ARG A 103 -6.79 1.71 9.58
C ARG A 103 -5.84 2.46 8.65
N SER A 104 -4.79 1.79 8.22
CA SER A 104 -3.70 2.35 7.42
C SER A 104 -3.24 1.29 6.42
N GLY A 105 -4.02 1.13 5.35
CA GLY A 105 -3.82 0.03 4.43
C GLY A 105 -2.68 0.18 3.43
N SER A 106 -1.88 1.26 3.49
CA SER A 106 -0.70 1.38 2.62
C SER A 106 0.43 0.47 3.09
N LEU A 107 1.27 0.01 2.16
CA LEU A 107 2.41 -0.84 2.47
C LEU A 107 3.43 -0.14 3.39
N ARG A 108 3.62 1.16 3.20
CA ARG A 108 4.47 2.01 4.04
C ARG A 108 3.97 2.06 5.48
N ALA A 109 2.66 2.21 5.67
CA ALA A 109 2.09 2.21 7.01
C ALA A 109 2.15 0.83 7.68
N LEU A 110 1.97 -0.24 6.90
CA LEU A 110 2.16 -1.61 7.40
C LEU A 110 3.60 -1.86 7.83
N ALA A 111 4.58 -1.44 7.03
CA ALA A 111 5.99 -1.56 7.36
C ALA A 111 6.36 -0.77 8.62
N ALA A 112 5.87 0.47 8.76
CA ALA A 112 6.09 1.27 9.96
C ALA A 112 5.53 0.62 11.23
N GLU A 113 4.39 -0.08 11.13
CA GLU A 113 3.83 -0.82 12.27
C GLU A 113 4.63 -2.08 12.59
N VAL A 114 5.18 -2.76 11.57
CA VAL A 114 6.14 -3.85 11.78
C VAL A 114 7.39 -3.33 12.48
N ASP A 115 7.97 -2.22 12.03
CA ASP A 115 9.13 -1.58 12.68
C ASP A 115 8.84 -1.26 14.15
N ARG A 116 7.66 -0.71 14.46
CA ARG A 116 7.24 -0.45 15.85
C ARG A 116 7.25 -1.72 16.70
N LEU A 117 6.67 -2.82 16.18
CA LEU A 117 6.62 -4.10 16.89
C LEU A 117 7.99 -4.76 17.03
N LEU A 118 8.86 -4.61 16.03
CA LEU A 118 10.26 -5.07 16.10
C LEU A 118 11.00 -4.35 17.23
N LEU A 119 10.88 -3.03 17.31
CA LEU A 119 11.49 -2.23 18.38
C LEU A 119 10.98 -2.64 19.76
N GLU A 120 9.65 -2.75 19.93
CA GLU A 120 9.05 -3.20 21.20
C GLU A 120 9.55 -4.59 21.62
N LYS A 121 9.74 -5.48 20.64
CA LYS A 121 10.27 -6.82 20.89
C LYS A 121 11.74 -6.78 21.30
N ILE A 122 12.57 -6.02 20.58
CA ILE A 122 14.00 -5.85 20.90
C ILE A 122 14.17 -5.24 22.29
N GLU A 123 13.41 -4.21 22.63
CA GLU A 123 13.46 -3.55 23.95
C GLU A 123 13.06 -4.49 25.11
N SER A 124 12.33 -5.57 24.81
CA SER A 124 11.94 -6.58 25.80
C SER A 124 12.94 -7.73 25.96
N MET A 125 13.95 -7.83 25.08
CA MET A 125 14.97 -8.88 25.05
C MET A 125 16.28 -8.36 25.64
N SER A 126 17.17 -9.26 26.08
CA SER A 126 18.55 -8.84 26.37
C SER A 126 19.28 -8.48 25.06
N ASP A 127 20.34 -7.66 25.14
CA ASP A 127 21.13 -7.28 23.96
C ASP A 127 21.65 -8.51 23.19
N GLU A 128 22.07 -9.56 23.92
CA GLU A 128 22.55 -10.82 23.37
C GLU A 128 21.44 -11.62 22.67
N GLU A 129 20.23 -11.65 23.26
CA GLU A 129 19.06 -12.29 22.68
C GLU A 129 18.55 -11.54 21.44
N ALA A 130 18.62 -10.21 21.46
CA ALA A 130 18.22 -9.35 20.35
C ALA A 130 19.15 -9.54 19.13
N GLU A 131 20.46 -9.59 19.34
CA GLU A 131 21.43 -9.87 18.27
C GLU A 131 21.22 -11.26 17.66
N GLU A 132 21.03 -12.30 18.50
CA GLU A 132 20.76 -13.66 18.02
C GLU A 132 19.44 -13.70 17.22
N TRP A 133 18.41 -13.01 17.69
CA TRP A 133 17.11 -12.96 17.04
C TRP A 133 17.15 -12.23 15.68
N LEU A 134 17.80 -11.07 15.61
CA LEU A 134 17.97 -10.31 14.36
C LEU A 134 18.80 -11.09 13.33
N SER A 135 19.85 -11.80 13.78
CA SER A 135 20.66 -12.68 12.94
C SER A 135 19.82 -13.81 12.34
N ARG A 136 18.93 -14.43 13.13
CA ARG A 136 18.01 -15.46 12.64
C ARG A 136 17.00 -14.96 11.60
N LEU A 137 16.64 -13.68 11.67
CA LEU A 137 15.72 -13.05 10.71
C LEU A 137 16.44 -12.49 9.47
N GLY A 138 17.77 -12.50 9.44
CA GLY A 138 18.56 -11.91 8.35
C GLY A 138 18.49 -10.39 8.30
N LEU A 139 18.27 -9.75 9.46
CA LEU A 139 18.14 -8.29 9.63
C LEU A 139 19.35 -7.66 10.36
N SER A 140 20.44 -8.43 10.53
CA SER A 140 21.71 -7.99 11.15
C SER A 140 22.47 -6.96 10.32
#